data_AF-A0A4S2FMT1-F1
#
_entry.id   AF-A0A4S2FMT1-F1
#
_cell.length_a   1.000
_cell.length_b   1.000
_cell.length_c   1.000
_cell.angle_alpha   90.00
_cell.angle_beta   90.00
_cell.angle_gamma   90.00
#
_symmetry.space_group_name_H-M   'P 1'
#
loop_
_entity.id
_entity.type
_entity.pdbx_description
1 polymer ?
#
loop_
_entity_poly.entity_id
_entity_poly.type
_entity_poly.pdbx_seq_one_letter_code
_entity_poly.pdbx_strand_id
1 'polypeptide(L)'
;MKTSLRYKIALWMVWVQLALLPLASYMKSLGGYPDLWRWNLLNWIIITGYAIGLVAWPISRKLEKPKVLRLWLRVDFIVSLLFLLPFASIMYNEDWITVRATSGKFVLYQHHGFLLHSEVLRLGEKHGIFIRALSKNAIYSHYKQNIDEFGVDTVAGCFYGYGHGEISVAWVLPLDRTMHHPDTMRYQKNARIINRLIETVYAAQPMGNYSYCSSFVFPDHFAGIRYEDKEIFYKDSVMYHIDYEPEDSVIVSKWQTNSDNIPMISFPKHSMSYMSPDEVRRFITNLERRVAR
;
A
#
# COMPACT_ATOMS: atom_id res chain seq x y z
N MET A 1 19.35 -36.37 35.64
CA MET A 1 17.88 -36.35 35.34
C MET A 1 17.54 -36.06 33.86
N LYS A 2 17.87 -36.95 32.90
CA LYS A 2 17.53 -36.79 31.47
C LYS A 2 16.05 -37.04 31.13
N THR A 3 15.24 -37.43 32.11
CA THR A 3 13.85 -37.88 31.94
C THR A 3 12.80 -36.86 32.35
N SER A 4 13.18 -35.74 32.98
CA SER A 4 12.20 -34.75 33.42
C SER A 4 11.47 -34.10 32.23
N LEU A 5 10.17 -33.89 32.38
CA LEU A 5 9.34 -33.25 31.34
C LEU A 5 9.92 -31.88 30.92
N ARG A 6 10.39 -31.09 31.90
CA ARG A 6 11.02 -29.79 31.66
C ARG A 6 12.30 -29.88 30.82
N TYR A 7 13.11 -30.91 31.02
CA TYR A 7 14.31 -31.16 30.20
C TYR A 7 13.92 -31.52 28.77
N LYS A 8 12.91 -32.38 28.58
CA LYS A 8 12.40 -32.72 27.25
C LYS A 8 11.87 -31.47 26.52
N ILE A 9 11.06 -30.66 27.20
CA ILE A 9 10.53 -29.40 26.65
C ILE A 9 11.69 -28.47 26.22
N ALA A 10 12.69 -28.27 27.07
CA ALA A 10 13.86 -27.46 26.76
C ALA A 10 14.64 -27.97 25.55
N LEU A 11 14.80 -29.28 25.43
CA LEU A 11 15.49 -29.90 24.29
C LEU A 11 14.67 -29.74 23.00
N TRP A 12 13.36 -29.95 23.05
CA TRP A 12 12.45 -29.75 21.92
C TRP A 12 12.45 -28.30 21.42
N MET A 13 12.43 -27.32 22.33
CA MET A 13 12.52 -25.90 21.97
C MET A 13 13.78 -25.60 21.15
N VAL A 14 14.93 -26.12 21.57
CA VAL A 14 16.20 -25.94 20.83
C VAL A 14 16.13 -26.58 19.44
N TRP A 15 15.60 -27.80 19.33
CA TRP A 15 15.47 -28.47 18.03
C TRP A 15 14.49 -27.76 17.09
N VAL A 16 13.35 -27.29 17.62
CA VAL A 16 12.39 -26.50 16.85
C VAL A 16 13.05 -25.24 16.34
N GLN A 17 13.76 -24.50 17.19
CA GLN A 17 14.44 -23.27 16.79
C GLN A 17 15.51 -23.51 15.71
N LEU A 18 16.30 -24.60 15.84
CA LEU A 18 17.26 -25.02 14.83
C LEU A 18 16.59 -25.39 13.50
N ALA A 19 15.39 -25.97 13.54
CA ALA A 19 14.61 -26.29 12.34
C ALA A 19 13.95 -25.05 11.70
N LEU A 20 13.60 -24.04 12.50
CA LEU A 20 13.02 -22.79 11.99
C LEU A 20 14.02 -21.96 11.18
N LEU A 21 15.32 -22.03 11.48
CA LEU A 21 16.37 -21.30 10.74
C LEU A 21 16.40 -21.64 9.23
N PRO A 22 16.63 -22.90 8.81
CA PRO A 22 16.64 -23.25 7.40
C PRO A 22 15.27 -23.08 6.75
N LEU A 23 14.17 -23.27 7.50
CA LEU A 23 12.82 -23.02 6.99
C LEU A 23 12.61 -21.54 6.67
N ALA A 24 13.01 -20.63 7.56
CA ALA A 24 12.93 -19.19 7.33
C ALA A 24 13.78 -18.77 6.13
N SER A 25 15.00 -19.29 6.00
CA SER A 25 15.86 -19.05 4.83
C SER A 25 15.22 -19.55 3.54
N TYR A 26 14.63 -20.75 3.55
CA TYR A 26 13.92 -21.31 2.40
C TYR A 26 12.70 -20.46 2.03
N MET A 27 11.87 -20.09 3.00
CA MET A 27 10.71 -19.23 2.76
C MET A 27 11.08 -17.83 2.29
N LYS A 28 12.22 -17.28 2.73
CA LYS A 28 12.75 -16.01 2.21
C LYS A 28 13.20 -16.14 0.75
N SER A 29 13.70 -17.29 0.31
CA SER A 29 14.06 -17.51 -1.10
C SER A 29 12.85 -17.69 -2.02
N LEU A 30 11.73 -18.19 -1.48
CA LEU A 30 10.49 -18.38 -2.23
C LEU A 30 9.59 -17.14 -2.23
N GLY A 31 9.63 -16.35 -1.17
CA GLY A 31 8.90 -15.09 -1.07
C GLY A 31 9.71 -13.93 -1.64
N GLY A 32 9.00 -12.91 -2.11
CA GLY A 32 9.60 -11.72 -2.70
C GLY A 32 8.70 -11.21 -3.82
N TYR A 33 8.77 -9.91 -4.11
CA TYR A 33 7.91 -9.31 -5.13
C TYR A 33 8.01 -10.11 -6.45
N PRO A 34 6.89 -10.58 -7.02
CA PRO A 34 5.51 -10.18 -6.73
C PRO A 34 4.76 -11.00 -5.67
N ASP A 35 5.32 -12.10 -5.16
CA ASP A 35 4.66 -13.04 -4.26
C ASP A 35 4.97 -12.74 -2.79
N LEU A 36 3.94 -12.29 -2.08
CA LEU A 36 4.02 -11.87 -0.70
C LEU A 36 3.36 -12.90 0.23
N TRP A 37 3.98 -13.20 1.37
CA TRP A 37 3.44 -14.19 2.32
C TRP A 37 2.13 -13.72 2.97
N ARG A 38 1.05 -14.50 2.83
CA ARG A 38 -0.20 -14.23 3.56
C ARG A 38 0.00 -14.37 5.05
N TRP A 39 -0.76 -13.57 5.79
CA TRP A 39 -0.75 -13.55 7.27
C TRP A 39 0.62 -13.22 7.88
N ASN A 40 1.56 -12.70 7.09
CA ASN A 40 2.93 -12.47 7.52
C ASN A 40 3.59 -13.77 8.02
N LEU A 41 3.34 -14.89 7.35
CA LEU A 41 3.77 -16.23 7.78
C LEU A 41 5.29 -16.32 8.04
N LEU A 42 6.11 -15.77 7.12
CA LEU A 42 7.55 -15.69 7.31
C LEU A 42 7.90 -14.92 8.59
N ASN A 43 7.23 -13.79 8.83
CA ASN A 43 7.48 -12.97 10.01
C ASN A 43 7.12 -13.72 11.30
N TRP A 44 6.01 -14.45 11.32
CA TRP A 44 5.65 -15.30 12.47
C TRP A 44 6.64 -16.40 12.76
N ILE A 45 7.24 -17.01 11.73
CA ILE A 45 8.28 -18.04 11.89
C ILE A 45 9.51 -17.45 12.56
N ILE A 46 9.96 -16.27 12.10
CA ILE A 46 11.14 -15.62 12.67
C ILE A 46 10.84 -15.13 14.09
N ILE A 47 9.67 -14.50 14.34
CA ILE A 47 9.22 -14.09 15.68
C ILE A 47 9.17 -15.28 16.64
N THR A 48 8.63 -16.43 16.19
CA THR A 48 8.59 -17.65 17.00
C THR A 48 9.99 -18.13 17.37
N GLY A 49 10.93 -18.12 16.41
CA GLY A 49 12.32 -18.46 16.67
C GLY A 49 12.96 -17.58 17.74
N TYR A 50 12.75 -16.26 17.68
CA TYR A 50 13.22 -15.31 18.69
C TYR A 50 12.56 -15.51 20.05
N ALA A 51 11.25 -15.74 20.09
CA ALA A 51 10.50 -15.99 21.32
C ALA A 51 11.01 -17.25 22.03
N ILE A 52 11.32 -18.30 21.27
CA ILE A 52 11.94 -19.51 21.82
C ILE A 52 13.29 -19.19 22.46
N GLY A 53 14.16 -18.41 21.82
CA GLY A 53 15.47 -18.08 22.37
C GLY A 53 15.42 -17.29 23.68
N LEU A 54 14.41 -16.44 23.87
CA LEU A 54 14.18 -15.72 25.13
C LEU A 54 13.67 -16.64 26.26
N VAL A 55 12.86 -17.65 25.93
CA VAL A 55 12.14 -18.45 26.93
C VAL A 55 12.83 -19.79 27.26
N ALA A 56 13.62 -20.34 26.32
CA ALA A 56 14.26 -21.65 26.49
C ALA A 56 15.28 -21.68 27.64
N TRP A 57 16.04 -20.60 27.86
CA TRP A 57 16.97 -20.50 28.97
C TRP A 57 16.28 -20.42 30.34
N PRO A 58 15.30 -19.52 30.58
CA PRO A 58 14.50 -19.49 31.81
C PRO A 58 13.86 -20.83 32.17
N ILE A 59 13.17 -21.49 31.22
CA ILE A 59 12.46 -22.76 31.46
C ILE A 59 13.44 -23.87 31.89
N SER A 60 14.65 -23.82 31.38
CA SER A 60 15.65 -24.85 31.63
C SER A 60 16.51 -24.56 32.87
N ARG A 61 16.26 -23.48 33.63
CA ARG A 61 17.01 -23.17 34.86
C ARG A 61 16.97 -24.34 35.85
N LYS A 62 18.08 -24.55 36.57
CA LYS A 62 18.26 -25.61 37.58
C LYS A 62 18.19 -27.06 37.06
N LEU A 63 18.16 -27.28 35.75
CA LEU A 63 18.29 -28.62 35.17
C LEU A 63 19.76 -29.02 35.00
N GLU A 64 20.07 -30.29 35.27
CA GLU A 64 21.33 -30.90 34.87
C GLU A 64 21.38 -31.02 33.34
N LYS A 65 22.31 -30.27 32.71
CA LYS A 65 22.46 -30.21 31.26
C LYS A 65 23.90 -30.49 30.85
N PRO A 66 24.14 -31.14 29.69
CA PRO A 66 25.45 -31.19 29.05
C PRO A 66 26.03 -29.79 28.84
N LYS A 67 27.37 -29.68 28.82
CA LYS A 67 28.08 -28.41 28.63
C LYS A 67 27.64 -27.68 27.36
N VAL A 68 27.48 -28.40 26.25
CA VAL A 68 27.08 -27.86 24.94
C VAL A 68 25.68 -27.24 24.99
N LEU A 69 24.68 -27.98 25.48
CA LEU A 69 23.31 -27.48 25.60
C LEU A 69 23.22 -26.25 26.51
N ARG A 70 24.01 -26.23 27.59
CA ARG A 70 24.09 -25.08 28.49
C ARG A 70 24.69 -23.85 27.82
N LEU A 71 25.72 -24.03 27.00
CA LEU A 71 26.36 -22.95 26.24
C LEU A 71 25.38 -22.40 25.20
N TRP A 72 24.76 -23.27 24.40
CA TRP A 72 23.80 -22.89 23.37
C TRP A 72 22.69 -22.00 23.93
N LEU A 73 22.00 -22.46 24.98
CA LEU A 73 20.90 -21.72 25.58
C LEU A 73 21.32 -20.35 26.15
N ARG A 74 22.57 -20.19 26.60
CA ARG A 74 23.08 -18.89 27.08
C ARG A 74 23.35 -17.94 25.94
N VAL A 75 24.06 -18.42 24.90
CA VAL A 75 24.39 -17.61 23.73
C VAL A 75 23.11 -17.18 23.03
N ASP A 76 22.20 -18.11 22.79
CA ASP A 76 20.93 -17.87 22.12
C ASP A 76 20.04 -16.89 22.87
N PHE A 77 19.97 -16.99 24.20
CA PHE A 77 19.28 -16.00 25.04
C PHE A 77 19.90 -14.61 24.94
N ILE A 78 21.23 -14.50 25.01
CA ILE A 78 21.94 -13.21 24.93
C ILE A 78 21.74 -12.58 23.55
N VAL A 79 21.88 -13.36 22.48
CA VAL A 79 21.67 -12.89 21.10
C VAL A 79 20.22 -12.43 20.92
N SER A 80 19.25 -13.27 21.30
CA SER A 80 17.83 -12.93 21.19
C SER A 80 17.47 -11.67 21.98
N LEU A 81 18.08 -11.47 23.16
CA LEU A 81 17.87 -10.29 23.98
C LEU A 81 18.51 -9.03 23.38
N LEU A 82 19.77 -9.13 22.92
CA LEU A 82 20.50 -8.01 22.35
C LEU A 82 19.84 -7.50 21.06
N PHE A 83 19.35 -8.44 20.24
CA PHE A 83 18.68 -8.10 19.00
C PHE A 83 17.19 -7.82 19.15
N LEU A 84 16.58 -7.95 20.33
CA LEU A 84 15.13 -7.78 20.49
C LEU A 84 14.61 -6.44 19.94
N LEU A 85 15.26 -5.33 20.32
CA LEU A 85 14.85 -3.99 19.87
C LEU A 85 15.19 -3.73 18.39
N PRO A 86 16.44 -3.96 17.91
CA PRO A 86 16.75 -3.85 16.48
C PRO A 86 15.87 -4.73 15.61
N PHE A 87 15.62 -5.97 16.04
CA PHE A 87 14.83 -6.95 15.31
C PHE A 87 13.36 -6.56 15.27
N ALA A 88 12.77 -6.09 16.37
CA ALA A 88 11.40 -5.57 16.37
C ALA A 88 11.23 -4.41 15.37
N SER A 89 12.18 -3.48 15.34
CA SER A 89 12.17 -2.36 14.39
C SER A 89 12.32 -2.82 12.94
N ILE A 90 13.24 -3.77 12.66
CA ILE A 90 13.44 -4.30 11.31
C ILE A 90 12.21 -5.08 10.85
N MET A 91 11.66 -5.97 11.68
CA MET A 91 10.51 -6.82 11.30
C MET A 91 9.19 -6.07 11.15
N TYR A 92 9.00 -5.00 11.92
CA TYR A 92 7.81 -4.15 11.75
C TYR A 92 7.87 -3.36 10.44
N ASN A 93 9.08 -3.06 9.96
CA ASN A 93 9.30 -2.21 8.81
C ASN A 93 9.74 -2.96 7.54
N GLU A 94 10.15 -4.22 7.61
CA GLU A 94 10.48 -5.06 6.45
C GLU A 94 9.36 -6.07 6.22
N ASP A 95 8.65 -5.91 5.11
CA ASP A 95 7.71 -6.90 4.56
C ASP A 95 6.47 -7.23 5.41
N TRP A 96 6.16 -6.41 6.43
CA TRP A 96 4.88 -6.53 7.10
C TRP A 96 3.76 -6.05 6.19
N ILE A 97 2.76 -6.91 5.99
CA ILE A 97 1.62 -6.63 5.14
C ILE A 97 0.38 -6.54 6.01
N THR A 98 -0.35 -5.46 5.81
CA THR A 98 -1.67 -5.27 6.42
C THR A 98 -2.73 -5.32 5.33
N VAL A 99 -3.60 -6.32 5.38
CA VAL A 99 -4.77 -6.39 4.49
C VAL A 99 -5.82 -5.42 5.03
N ARG A 100 -6.24 -4.47 4.20
CA ARG A 100 -7.20 -3.40 4.56
C ARG A 100 -8.62 -3.73 4.13
N ALA A 101 -8.77 -4.30 2.94
CA ALA A 101 -10.06 -4.70 2.41
C ALA A 101 -9.91 -5.92 1.50
N THR A 102 -11.00 -6.66 1.30
CA THR A 102 -11.01 -7.80 0.40
C THR A 102 -12.27 -7.82 -0.45
N SER A 103 -12.12 -8.15 -1.73
CA SER A 103 -13.23 -8.30 -2.67
C SER A 103 -13.01 -9.60 -3.45
N GLY A 104 -13.72 -10.66 -3.03
CA GLY A 104 -13.51 -12.02 -3.53
C GLY A 104 -12.04 -12.48 -3.42
N LYS A 105 -11.43 -12.76 -4.57
CA LYS A 105 -10.03 -13.16 -4.68
C LYS A 105 -9.03 -12.00 -4.59
N PHE A 106 -9.49 -10.76 -4.66
CA PHE A 106 -8.64 -9.58 -4.60
C PHE A 106 -8.50 -9.06 -3.17
N VAL A 107 -7.35 -8.45 -2.88
CA VAL A 107 -7.04 -7.80 -1.61
C VAL A 107 -6.48 -6.42 -1.87
N LEU A 108 -6.92 -5.48 -1.04
CA LEU A 108 -6.24 -4.21 -0.88
C LEU A 108 -5.31 -4.35 0.32
N TYR A 109 -4.01 -4.19 0.08
CA TYR A 109 -2.99 -4.38 1.11
C TYR A 109 -2.06 -3.18 1.18
N GLN A 110 -1.53 -2.96 2.39
CA GLN A 110 -0.50 -1.98 2.69
C GLN A 110 0.80 -2.72 2.96
N HIS A 111 1.88 -2.29 2.31
CA HIS A 111 3.23 -2.76 2.56
C HIS A 111 3.96 -1.73 3.41
N HIS A 112 4.51 -2.16 4.55
CA HIS A 112 5.30 -1.30 5.43
C HIS A 112 6.78 -1.45 5.06
N GLY A 113 7.48 -0.32 4.85
CA GLY A 113 8.88 -0.27 4.40
C GLY A 113 9.84 0.35 5.42
N PHE A 114 11.14 0.02 5.30
CA PHE A 114 12.18 0.24 6.33
C PHE A 114 12.34 1.70 6.83
N LEU A 115 12.02 2.72 6.03
CA LEU A 115 12.25 4.13 6.39
C LEU A 115 11.23 5.12 5.78
N LEU A 116 10.19 4.60 5.14
CA LEU A 116 9.19 5.43 4.48
C LEU A 116 7.83 5.04 5.06
N HIS A 117 7.24 5.97 5.83
CA HIS A 117 5.81 5.97 6.14
C HIS A 117 5.01 6.26 4.85
N SER A 118 5.26 5.49 3.78
CA SER A 118 4.42 5.58 2.60
C SER A 118 3.21 4.69 2.87
N GLU A 119 2.08 5.29 3.25
CA GLU A 119 0.82 4.58 3.42
C GLU A 119 0.17 4.29 2.06
N VAL A 120 0.93 3.58 1.21
CA VAL A 120 0.51 3.24 -0.13
C VAL A 120 -0.30 1.95 -0.11
N LEU A 121 -1.57 2.05 -0.48
CA LEU A 121 -2.42 0.88 -0.69
C LEU A 121 -2.18 0.34 -2.10
N ARG A 122 -2.04 -0.97 -2.19
CA ARG A 122 -1.79 -1.70 -3.43
C ARG A 122 -2.83 -2.80 -3.61
N LEU A 123 -3.09 -3.12 -4.87
CA LEU A 123 -3.95 -4.24 -5.23
C LEU A 123 -3.14 -5.53 -5.30
N GLY A 124 -3.70 -6.62 -4.78
CA GLY A 124 -3.14 -7.95 -4.93
C GLY A 124 -4.22 -9.00 -5.13
N GLU A 125 -3.80 -10.19 -5.54
CA GLU A 125 -4.66 -11.37 -5.69
C GLU A 125 -4.25 -12.45 -4.69
N LYS A 126 -5.23 -13.05 -4.00
CA LYS A 126 -5.03 -14.18 -3.10
C LYS A 126 -4.71 -15.40 -3.96
N HIS A 127 -3.52 -15.96 -3.80
CA HIS A 127 -3.10 -17.19 -4.47
C HIS A 127 -2.53 -18.19 -3.45
N GLY A 128 -3.41 -19.03 -2.89
CA GLY A 128 -3.03 -20.00 -1.86
C GLY A 128 -2.46 -19.30 -0.62
N ILE A 129 -1.21 -19.59 -0.28
CA ILE A 129 -0.47 -18.98 0.84
C ILE A 129 0.17 -17.62 0.51
N PHE A 130 0.03 -17.16 -0.74
CA PHE A 130 0.60 -15.90 -1.22
C PHE A 130 -0.48 -14.86 -1.54
N ILE A 131 -0.09 -13.60 -1.45
CA ILE A 131 -0.72 -12.47 -2.13
C ILE A 131 0.20 -12.13 -3.29
N ARG A 132 -0.31 -12.30 -4.51
CA ARG A 132 0.40 -11.88 -5.72
C ARG A 132 0.10 -10.41 -5.96
N ALA A 133 1.11 -9.55 -5.86
CA ALA A 133 0.97 -8.13 -6.13
C ALA A 133 0.49 -7.90 -7.58
N LEU A 134 -0.56 -7.11 -7.76
CA LEU A 134 -1.13 -6.77 -9.06
C LEU A 134 -0.80 -5.32 -9.42
N SER A 135 -0.05 -5.16 -10.52
CA SER A 135 0.36 -3.92 -11.22
C SER A 135 0.87 -2.74 -10.36
N LYS A 136 1.40 -1.70 -11.03
CA LYS A 136 2.02 -0.51 -10.41
C LYS A 136 1.01 0.48 -9.81
N ASN A 137 -0.26 0.11 -9.69
CA ASN A 137 -1.29 1.01 -9.19
C ASN A 137 -1.22 1.12 -7.67
N ALA A 138 -0.80 2.30 -7.25
CA ALA A 138 -0.66 2.72 -5.88
C ALA A 138 -1.73 3.77 -5.60
N ILE A 139 -2.52 3.55 -4.54
CA ILE A 139 -3.34 4.59 -3.95
C ILE A 139 -2.45 5.23 -2.88
N TYR A 140 -2.20 6.52 -3.04
CA TYR A 140 -1.38 7.28 -2.11
C TYR A 140 -2.30 7.84 -1.03
N SER A 141 -2.04 7.44 0.21
CA SER A 141 -2.51 8.13 1.40
C SER A 141 -1.28 8.44 2.24
N HIS A 142 -1.27 9.57 2.92
CA HIS A 142 -0.26 9.89 3.93
C HIS A 142 -0.69 9.44 5.33
N TYR A 143 -1.95 9.00 5.47
CA TYR A 143 -2.57 8.65 6.72
C TYR A 143 -3.27 7.29 6.66
N LYS A 144 -3.49 6.72 7.85
CA LYS A 144 -4.21 5.48 8.01
C LYS A 144 -5.68 5.64 7.64
N GLN A 145 -6.14 4.74 6.76
CA GLN A 145 -7.50 4.75 6.22
C GLN A 145 -8.32 3.56 6.71
N ASN A 146 -9.57 3.83 7.07
CA ASN A 146 -10.63 2.82 7.16
C ASN A 146 -11.33 2.74 5.81
N ILE A 147 -11.33 1.57 5.21
CA ILE A 147 -11.90 1.35 3.88
C ILE A 147 -13.38 1.01 4.05
N ASP A 148 -14.26 1.86 3.55
CA ASP A 148 -15.71 1.68 3.62
C ASP A 148 -16.20 0.80 2.49
N GLU A 149 -15.76 1.11 1.27
CA GLU A 149 -16.12 0.36 0.09
C GLU A 149 -14.87 -0.01 -0.69
N PHE A 150 -14.81 -1.27 -1.11
CA PHE A 150 -13.78 -1.79 -2.00
C PHE A 150 -14.38 -2.81 -2.96
N GLY A 151 -14.33 -2.46 -4.24
CA GLY A 151 -14.85 -3.28 -5.33
C GLY A 151 -13.79 -3.57 -6.38
N VAL A 152 -13.87 -4.77 -6.96
CA VAL A 152 -13.10 -5.13 -8.15
C VAL A 152 -14.05 -5.64 -9.21
N ASP A 153 -14.10 -4.95 -10.34
CA ASP A 153 -14.89 -5.33 -11.49
C ASP A 153 -13.96 -5.81 -12.62
N THR A 154 -13.82 -7.12 -12.74
CA THR A 154 -13.01 -7.77 -13.78
C THR A 154 -13.63 -7.69 -15.17
N VAL A 155 -14.93 -7.37 -15.28
CA VAL A 155 -15.61 -7.19 -16.56
C VAL A 155 -15.34 -5.78 -17.07
N ALA A 156 -15.45 -4.77 -16.20
CA ALA A 156 -15.07 -3.40 -16.50
C ALA A 156 -13.55 -3.22 -16.61
N GLY A 157 -12.75 -4.07 -15.96
CA GLY A 157 -11.29 -3.97 -15.94
C GLY A 157 -10.77 -2.97 -14.91
N CYS A 158 -11.53 -2.72 -13.83
CA CYS A 158 -11.23 -1.69 -12.83
C CYS A 158 -11.29 -2.22 -11.39
N PHE A 159 -10.68 -1.47 -10.49
CA PHE A 159 -10.97 -1.53 -9.07
C PHE A 159 -11.25 -0.14 -8.55
N TYR A 160 -12.12 -0.08 -7.55
CA TYR A 160 -12.63 1.17 -7.02
C TYR A 160 -12.89 1.04 -5.53
N GLY A 161 -13.06 2.19 -4.89
CA GLY A 161 -13.40 2.23 -3.48
C GLY A 161 -13.25 3.62 -2.92
N TYR A 162 -13.68 3.75 -1.68
CA TYR A 162 -13.44 4.91 -0.87
C TYR A 162 -13.32 4.52 0.60
N GLY A 163 -12.75 5.41 1.38
CA GLY A 163 -12.57 5.24 2.81
C GLY A 163 -12.50 6.58 3.53
N HIS A 164 -12.62 6.49 4.84
CA HIS A 164 -12.52 7.62 5.75
C HIS A 164 -11.39 7.39 6.77
N GLY A 165 -10.90 8.49 7.33
CA GLY A 165 -9.83 8.48 8.31
C GLY A 165 -9.53 9.91 8.76
N GLU A 166 -8.25 10.21 8.95
CA GLU A 166 -7.81 11.60 9.10
C GLU A 166 -8.02 12.41 7.82
N ILE A 167 -7.90 11.75 6.66
CA ILE A 167 -8.24 12.28 5.35
C ILE A 167 -9.17 11.32 4.64
N SER A 168 -10.10 11.80 3.83
CA SER A 168 -10.93 10.93 2.99
C SER A 168 -10.13 10.43 1.78
N VAL A 169 -10.33 9.19 1.37
CA VAL A 169 -9.68 8.63 0.17
C VAL A 169 -10.71 8.05 -0.77
N ALA A 170 -10.55 8.26 -2.07
CA ALA A 170 -11.42 7.69 -3.08
C ALA A 170 -10.63 7.35 -4.35
N TRP A 171 -10.95 6.26 -5.01
CA TRP A 171 -10.25 5.89 -6.23
C TRP A 171 -11.11 5.08 -7.20
N VAL A 172 -10.78 5.25 -8.48
CA VAL A 172 -11.20 4.35 -9.57
C VAL A 172 -10.02 4.20 -10.51
N LEU A 173 -9.43 3.01 -10.53
CA LEU A 173 -8.18 2.74 -11.24
C LEU A 173 -8.34 1.49 -12.11
N PRO A 174 -7.62 1.39 -13.24
CA PRO A 174 -7.61 0.17 -14.03
C PRO A 174 -6.91 -0.97 -13.27
N LEU A 175 -7.21 -2.24 -13.57
CA LEU A 175 -6.49 -3.37 -12.97
C LEU A 175 -5.02 -3.42 -13.42
N ASP A 176 -4.76 -3.01 -14.67
CA ASP A 176 -3.44 -2.88 -15.25
C ASP A 176 -3.30 -1.57 -16.04
N ARG A 177 -2.11 -0.96 -16.00
CA ARG A 177 -1.74 0.22 -16.80
C ARG A 177 -0.89 -0.13 -18.02
N THR A 178 -0.53 -1.40 -18.18
CA THR A 178 0.32 -1.85 -19.29
C THR A 178 -0.48 -1.76 -20.59
N MET A 179 -0.02 -0.91 -21.51
CA MET A 179 -0.68 -0.73 -22.81
C MET A 179 -0.83 -2.09 -23.51
N HIS A 180 -1.99 -2.32 -24.14
CA HIS A 180 -2.37 -3.60 -24.76
C HIS A 180 -2.63 -4.78 -23.80
N HIS A 181 -2.58 -4.58 -22.47
CA HIS A 181 -3.06 -5.61 -21.55
C HIS A 181 -4.58 -5.80 -21.71
N PRO A 182 -5.10 -7.05 -21.66
CA PRO A 182 -6.54 -7.31 -21.80
C PRO A 182 -7.42 -6.49 -20.86
N ASP A 183 -6.98 -6.28 -19.62
CA ASP A 183 -7.74 -5.50 -18.63
C ASP A 183 -7.74 -4.01 -18.97
N THR A 184 -6.65 -3.48 -19.50
CA THR A 184 -6.55 -2.10 -19.99
C THR A 184 -7.49 -1.88 -21.18
N MET A 185 -7.57 -2.84 -22.10
CA MET A 185 -8.53 -2.78 -23.22
C MET A 185 -9.99 -2.87 -22.74
N ARG A 186 -10.28 -3.69 -21.72
CA ARG A 186 -11.62 -3.73 -21.09
C ARG A 186 -11.96 -2.40 -20.43
N TYR A 187 -11.01 -1.81 -19.71
CA TYR A 187 -11.16 -0.51 -19.08
C TYR A 187 -11.52 0.57 -20.10
N GLN A 188 -10.77 0.64 -21.21
CA GLN A 188 -11.05 1.58 -22.28
C GLN A 188 -12.39 1.30 -22.97
N LYS A 189 -12.72 0.03 -23.24
CA LYS A 189 -14.00 -0.36 -23.87
C LYS A 189 -15.21 0.01 -23.01
N ASN A 190 -15.09 -0.03 -21.69
CA ASN A 190 -16.15 0.28 -20.75
C ASN A 190 -16.15 1.75 -20.28
N ALA A 191 -15.59 2.66 -21.10
CA ALA A 191 -15.37 4.06 -20.74
C ALA A 191 -16.61 4.77 -20.16
N ARG A 192 -17.79 4.55 -20.72
CA ARG A 192 -19.04 5.17 -20.23
C ARG A 192 -19.39 4.75 -18.80
N ILE A 193 -19.18 3.47 -18.47
CA ILE A 193 -19.47 2.91 -17.14
C ILE A 193 -18.44 3.46 -16.15
N ILE A 194 -17.16 3.47 -16.53
CA ILE A 194 -16.07 3.96 -15.70
C ILE A 194 -16.18 5.46 -15.42
N ASN A 195 -16.49 6.29 -16.41
CA ASN A 195 -16.69 7.73 -16.20
C ASN A 195 -17.83 7.98 -15.20
N ARG A 196 -18.94 7.24 -15.30
CA ARG A 196 -20.03 7.34 -14.32
C ARG A 196 -19.58 6.87 -12.93
N LEU A 197 -18.80 5.79 -12.86
CA LEU A 197 -18.27 5.25 -11.61
C LEU A 197 -17.34 6.25 -10.92
N ILE A 198 -16.47 6.92 -11.67
CA ILE A 198 -15.59 8.00 -11.16
C ILE A 198 -16.42 9.08 -10.46
N GLU A 199 -17.44 9.61 -11.13
CA GLU A 199 -18.30 10.65 -10.56
C GLU A 199 -19.10 10.14 -9.35
N THR A 200 -19.57 8.89 -9.39
CA THR A 200 -20.33 8.29 -8.29
C THR A 200 -19.46 8.11 -7.06
N VAL A 201 -18.25 7.57 -7.23
CA VAL A 201 -17.29 7.36 -6.14
C VAL A 201 -16.79 8.70 -5.59
N TYR A 202 -16.56 9.69 -6.46
CA TYR A 202 -16.20 11.04 -6.06
C TYR A 202 -17.32 11.71 -5.25
N ALA A 203 -18.59 11.57 -5.66
CA ALA A 203 -19.73 12.15 -4.93
C ALA A 203 -20.01 11.43 -3.59
N ALA A 204 -19.69 10.14 -3.50
CA ALA A 204 -19.90 9.33 -2.30
C ALA A 204 -18.85 9.57 -1.20
N GLN A 205 -17.71 10.20 -1.53
CA GLN A 205 -16.64 10.42 -0.56
C GLN A 205 -17.09 11.40 0.55
N PRO A 206 -16.73 11.18 1.83
CA PRO A 206 -17.07 12.10 2.91
C PRO A 206 -16.28 13.41 2.75
N MET A 207 -16.90 14.44 2.17
CA MET A 207 -16.26 15.75 1.91
C MET A 207 -16.17 16.68 3.14
N GLY A 208 -16.03 16.10 4.34
CA GLY A 208 -16.20 16.82 5.60
C GLY A 208 -15.20 17.94 5.86
N ASN A 209 -14.00 17.87 5.26
CA ASN A 209 -12.98 18.91 5.26
C ASN A 209 -12.19 18.78 3.96
N TYR A 210 -11.57 19.87 3.47
CA TYR A 210 -10.68 19.89 2.30
C TYR A 210 -9.39 19.06 2.49
N SER A 211 -9.44 17.96 3.25
CA SER A 211 -8.34 17.04 3.41
C SER A 211 -8.74 15.66 2.91
N TYR A 212 -8.33 15.38 1.68
CA TYR A 212 -8.60 14.14 0.99
C TYR A 212 -7.51 13.83 -0.03
N CYS A 213 -7.27 12.54 -0.22
CA CYS A 213 -6.40 12.00 -1.26
C CYS A 213 -7.22 11.11 -2.18
N SER A 214 -7.66 11.67 -3.32
CA SER A 214 -8.49 10.95 -4.28
C SER A 214 -7.75 10.76 -5.59
N SER A 215 -7.81 9.58 -6.20
CA SER A 215 -7.05 9.21 -7.40
C SER A 215 -7.92 8.49 -8.42
N PHE A 216 -8.13 9.10 -9.58
CA PHE A 216 -8.93 8.54 -10.66
C PHE A 216 -8.12 8.48 -11.96
N VAL A 217 -8.46 7.55 -12.84
CA VAL A 217 -7.85 7.44 -14.18
C VAL A 217 -8.96 7.45 -15.21
N PHE A 218 -8.91 8.35 -16.19
CA PHE A 218 -9.90 8.38 -17.25
C PHE A 218 -9.65 7.25 -18.27
N PRO A 219 -10.69 6.56 -18.75
CA PRO A 219 -10.56 5.41 -19.65
C PRO A 219 -10.18 5.79 -21.09
N ASP A 220 -10.40 7.05 -21.50
CA ASP A 220 -10.25 7.48 -22.89
C ASP A 220 -8.77 7.56 -23.33
N HIS A 221 -7.95 8.19 -22.50
CA HIS A 221 -6.52 8.45 -22.73
C HIS A 221 -5.64 8.12 -21.51
N PHE A 222 -6.18 7.43 -20.51
CA PHE A 222 -5.48 7.07 -19.28
C PHE A 222 -4.89 8.26 -18.51
N ALA A 223 -5.46 9.47 -18.69
CA ALA A 223 -5.12 10.61 -17.85
C ALA A 223 -5.44 10.31 -16.39
N GLY A 224 -4.45 10.52 -15.53
CA GLY A 224 -4.64 10.44 -14.09
C GLY A 224 -5.06 11.78 -13.55
N ILE A 225 -6.06 11.80 -12.68
CA ILE A 225 -6.37 12.95 -11.84
C ILE A 225 -6.18 12.55 -10.39
N ARG A 226 -5.50 13.43 -9.64
CA ARG A 226 -5.29 13.28 -8.22
C ARG A 226 -5.71 14.55 -7.51
N TYR A 227 -6.39 14.38 -6.41
CA TYR A 227 -6.76 15.42 -5.48
C TYR A 227 -5.91 15.23 -4.23
N GLU A 228 -5.22 16.27 -3.79
CA GLU A 228 -4.48 16.31 -2.53
C GLU A 228 -4.85 17.63 -1.84
N ASP A 229 -5.70 17.55 -0.82
CA ASP A 229 -6.23 18.70 -0.10
C ASP A 229 -6.88 19.77 -1.00
N LYS A 230 -6.25 20.95 -1.13
CA LYS A 230 -6.69 22.08 -1.97
C LYS A 230 -6.03 22.08 -3.35
N GLU A 231 -5.31 21.02 -3.69
CA GLU A 231 -4.58 20.89 -4.93
C GLU A 231 -5.21 19.80 -5.82
N ILE A 232 -5.22 20.06 -7.12
CA ILE A 232 -5.62 19.09 -8.13
C ILE A 232 -4.48 18.91 -9.12
N PHE A 233 -4.00 17.68 -9.23
CA PHE A 233 -3.02 17.24 -10.20
C PHE A 233 -3.71 16.47 -11.31
N TYR A 234 -3.75 17.05 -12.50
CA TYR A 234 -4.22 16.36 -13.70
C TYR A 234 -3.02 16.05 -14.60
N LYS A 235 -2.77 14.77 -14.83
CA LYS A 235 -1.66 14.29 -15.64
C LYS A 235 -2.17 13.51 -16.84
N ASP A 236 -1.89 14.06 -18.00
CA ASP A 236 -2.02 13.39 -19.30
C ASP A 236 -0.61 13.36 -19.96
N SER A 237 -0.51 13.74 -21.23
CA SER A 237 0.76 14.10 -21.89
C SER A 237 1.51 15.25 -21.21
N VAL A 238 0.81 16.10 -20.45
CA VAL A 238 1.33 17.23 -19.67
C VAL A 238 0.73 17.16 -18.26
N MET A 239 1.44 17.70 -17.26
CA MET A 239 0.92 17.82 -15.90
C MET A 239 0.35 19.22 -15.68
N TYR A 240 -0.86 19.30 -15.14
CA TYR A 240 -1.51 20.52 -14.68
C TYR A 240 -1.66 20.44 -13.17
N HIS A 241 -1.31 21.54 -12.50
CA HIS A 241 -1.48 21.73 -11.08
C HIS A 241 -2.45 22.89 -10.86
N ILE A 242 -3.58 22.63 -10.21
CA ILE A 242 -4.60 23.62 -9.86
C ILE A 242 -4.58 23.78 -8.35
N ASP A 243 -4.20 24.96 -7.89
CA ASP A 243 -3.99 25.28 -6.47
C ASP A 243 -5.07 26.25 -5.97
N TYR A 244 -5.88 25.77 -5.02
CA TYR A 244 -6.92 26.53 -4.32
C TYR A 244 -6.48 27.04 -2.93
N GLU A 245 -5.23 26.82 -2.54
CA GLU A 245 -4.65 27.29 -1.27
C GLU A 245 -4.65 28.82 -1.14
N PRO A 246 -4.29 29.61 -2.19
CA PRO A 246 -4.28 31.06 -2.10
C PRO A 246 -5.64 31.65 -1.69
N GLU A 247 -5.61 32.73 -0.92
CA GLU A 247 -6.81 33.29 -0.29
C GLU A 247 -7.79 33.85 -1.32
N ASP A 248 -7.31 34.62 -2.29
CA ASP A 248 -8.15 35.37 -3.25
C ASP A 248 -8.17 34.80 -4.68
N SER A 249 -7.30 33.82 -4.97
CA SER A 249 -7.15 33.30 -6.33
C SER A 249 -6.99 31.78 -6.38
N VAL A 250 -7.24 31.21 -7.55
CA VAL A 250 -6.90 29.84 -7.91
C VAL A 250 -5.82 29.90 -8.97
N ILE A 251 -4.70 29.24 -8.72
CA ILE A 251 -3.53 29.25 -9.60
C ILE A 251 -3.53 27.96 -10.42
N VAL A 252 -3.40 28.10 -11.73
CA VAL A 252 -3.27 26.97 -12.66
C VAL A 252 -1.88 27.01 -13.27
N SER A 253 -1.08 26.00 -12.95
CA SER A 253 0.28 25.82 -13.47
C SER A 253 0.33 24.65 -14.45
N LYS A 254 1.01 24.82 -15.58
CA LYS A 254 1.22 23.75 -16.57
C LYS A 254 2.69 23.36 -16.64
N TRP A 255 2.97 22.08 -16.41
CA TRP A 255 4.30 21.50 -16.29
C TRP A 255 4.53 20.54 -17.45
N GLN A 256 5.43 20.91 -18.36
CA GLN A 256 5.85 20.07 -19.47
C GLN A 256 7.28 19.57 -19.21
N THR A 257 7.49 18.26 -19.37
CA THR A 257 8.82 17.66 -19.24
C THR A 257 9.77 18.35 -20.23
N ASN A 258 10.86 18.96 -19.74
CA ASN A 258 11.86 19.75 -20.47
C ASN A 258 11.53 21.24 -20.74
N SER A 259 10.64 21.87 -19.97
CA SER A 259 10.44 23.33 -20.02
C SER A 259 10.78 23.97 -18.66
N ASP A 260 11.72 24.92 -18.66
CA ASP A 260 12.04 25.74 -17.47
C ASP A 260 10.97 26.82 -17.21
N ASN A 261 10.14 27.12 -18.22
CA ASN A 261 8.99 28.00 -18.09
C ASN A 261 7.75 27.20 -17.70
N ILE A 262 7.22 27.49 -16.52
CA ILE A 262 5.94 26.96 -16.02
C ILE A 262 4.91 28.08 -16.19
N PRO A 263 4.12 28.10 -17.28
CA PRO A 263 3.07 29.10 -17.43
C PRO A 263 2.04 28.96 -16.31
N MET A 264 1.76 30.09 -15.65
CA MET A 264 0.82 30.22 -14.55
C MET A 264 -0.32 31.16 -14.96
N ILE A 265 -1.56 30.73 -14.71
CA ILE A 265 -2.76 31.54 -14.92
C ILE A 265 -3.49 31.65 -13.58
N SER A 266 -3.80 32.87 -13.16
CA SER A 266 -4.54 33.14 -11.94
C SER A 266 -5.99 33.49 -12.28
N PHE A 267 -6.92 32.90 -11.54
CA PHE A 267 -8.35 33.21 -11.61
C PHE A 267 -8.84 33.69 -10.25
N PRO A 268 -9.78 34.64 -10.17
CA PRO A 268 -10.39 35.01 -8.90
C PRO A 268 -11.10 33.82 -8.24
N LYS A 269 -10.96 33.64 -6.93
CA LYS A 269 -11.49 32.44 -6.23
C LYS A 269 -13.00 32.27 -6.36
N HIS A 270 -13.74 33.37 -6.33
CA HIS A 270 -15.20 33.37 -6.53
C HIS A 270 -15.64 32.93 -7.92
N SER A 271 -14.73 32.90 -8.90
CA SER A 271 -15.01 32.49 -10.28
C SER A 271 -14.78 31.01 -10.56
N MET A 272 -14.09 30.30 -9.66
CA MET A 272 -13.79 28.87 -9.81
C MET A 272 -14.11 28.11 -8.53
N SER A 273 -15.18 27.32 -8.55
CA SER A 273 -15.47 26.35 -7.49
C SER A 273 -14.49 25.18 -7.54
N TYR A 274 -14.46 24.40 -6.45
CA TYR A 274 -13.75 23.13 -6.46
C TYR A 274 -14.42 22.17 -7.46
N MET A 275 -13.62 21.55 -8.32
CA MET A 275 -14.11 20.84 -9.50
C MET A 275 -14.12 19.31 -9.31
N SER A 276 -15.23 18.68 -9.70
CA SER A 276 -15.34 17.23 -9.93
C SER A 276 -14.41 16.75 -11.05
N PRO A 277 -14.12 15.43 -11.15
CA PRO A 277 -13.22 14.91 -12.18
C PRO A 277 -13.61 15.32 -13.61
N ASP A 278 -14.90 15.23 -13.95
CA ASP A 278 -15.42 15.66 -15.24
C ASP A 278 -15.28 17.17 -15.48
N GLU A 279 -15.47 17.99 -14.46
CA GLU A 279 -15.31 19.45 -14.55
C GLU A 279 -13.85 19.81 -14.80
N VAL A 280 -12.90 19.19 -14.09
CA VAL A 280 -11.45 19.40 -14.31
C VAL A 280 -11.07 19.04 -15.74
N ARG A 281 -11.53 17.88 -16.24
CA ARG A 281 -11.26 17.44 -17.61
C ARG A 281 -11.79 18.45 -18.64
N ARG A 282 -13.02 18.95 -18.46
CA ARG A 282 -13.60 19.99 -19.35
C ARG A 282 -12.85 21.30 -19.26
N PHE A 283 -12.48 21.72 -18.05
CA PHE A 283 -11.72 22.95 -17.80
C PHE A 283 -10.38 22.94 -18.54
N ILE A 284 -9.58 21.88 -18.36
CA ILE A 284 -8.26 21.74 -19.00
C ILE A 284 -8.40 21.67 -20.52
N THR A 285 -9.36 20.90 -21.03
CA THR A 285 -9.62 20.83 -22.48
C THR A 285 -9.93 22.21 -23.08
N ASN A 286 -10.71 23.03 -22.36
CA ASN A 286 -11.03 24.39 -22.81
C ASN A 286 -9.84 25.34 -22.68
N LEU A 287 -9.02 25.17 -21.63
CA LEU A 287 -7.79 25.94 -21.42
C LEU A 287 -6.81 25.70 -22.58
N GLU A 288 -6.57 24.45 -22.96
CA GLU A 288 -5.70 24.09 -24.07
C GLU A 288 -6.16 24.68 -25.40
N ARG A 289 -7.48 24.65 -25.67
CA ARG A 289 -8.04 25.26 -26.88
C ARG A 289 -7.87 26.77 -26.94
N ARG A 290 -7.83 27.45 -25.80
CA ARG A 290 -7.62 28.90 -25.72
C ARG A 290 -6.17 29.30 -25.87
N VAL A 291 -5.25 28.50 -25.33
CA VAL A 291 -3.79 28.75 -25.39
C VAL A 291 -3.19 28.35 -26.75
N ALA A 292 -3.82 27.43 -27.48
CA ALA A 292 -3.39 27.03 -28.83
C ALA A 292 -3.88 27.97 -29.95
N ARG A 293 -4.66 29.01 -29.62
CA ARG A 293 -5.08 30.08 -30.54
C ARG A 293 -4.23 31.32 -30.29
#